data_AF-A0A8W8J019-F1
#
_entry.id   AF-A0A8W8J019-F1
#
_cell.length_a   1.000
_cell.length_b   1.000
_cell.length_c   1.000
_cell.angle_alpha   90.00
_cell.angle_beta   90.00
_cell.angle_gamma   90.00
#
_symmetry.space_group_name_H-M   'P 1'
#
loop_
_entity.id
_entity.type
_entity.pdbx_description
1 polymer ?
#
loop_
_entity_poly.entity_id
_entity_poly.type
_entity_poly.pdbx_seq_one_letter_code
_entity_poly.pdbx_strand_id
1 'polypeptide(L)'
;MVLTIADGKDVFITRSNSPICPPLAVCGNVFEFDRMMDDGSVEPERRHITNCFCNNSRVCPFNRENMIYQSRTQQEVLCEPVRDLPRCRPGMVARRMYVDSMDFNDKSYYAIRCICPLNLVPSSRPRVKATVYRNLQFEGFDRIHNYKCNEEDVEEYKK
;
A
#
# COMPACT_ATOMS: atom_id res chain seq x y z
N MET A 1 16.99 7.62 -12.84
CA MET A 1 16.26 8.89 -13.00
C MET A 1 14.93 8.81 -12.26
N VAL A 2 14.57 9.82 -11.47
CA VAL A 2 13.27 9.93 -10.78
C VAL A 2 12.49 11.05 -11.47
N LEU A 3 11.28 10.77 -11.93
CA LEU A 3 10.36 11.77 -12.44
C LEU A 3 9.46 12.23 -11.31
N THR A 4 9.46 13.53 -11.04
CA THR A 4 8.58 14.17 -10.07
C THR A 4 7.67 15.16 -10.78
N ILE A 5 6.36 15.00 -10.67
CA ILE A 5 5.36 15.92 -11.22
C ILE A 5 4.52 16.43 -10.06
N ALA A 6 4.39 17.75 -9.91
CA ALA A 6 3.50 18.37 -8.94
C ALA A 6 2.27 18.94 -9.65
N ASP A 7 1.07 18.60 -9.16
CA ASP A 7 -0.22 19.12 -9.59
C ASP A 7 -1.03 19.54 -8.36
N GLY A 8 -1.03 20.85 -8.07
CA GLY A 8 -1.58 21.38 -6.83
C GLY A 8 -0.91 20.77 -5.59
N LYS A 9 -1.68 20.05 -4.77
CA LYS A 9 -1.20 19.36 -3.55
C LYS A 9 -0.64 17.96 -3.82
N ASP A 10 -0.86 17.43 -5.02
CA ASP A 10 -0.47 16.08 -5.38
C ASP A 10 0.93 16.07 -6.03
N VAL A 11 1.80 15.20 -5.53
CA VAL A 11 3.17 15.03 -6.04
C VAL A 11 3.37 13.58 -6.46
N PHE A 12 3.60 13.34 -7.74
CA PHE A 12 3.80 12.01 -8.32
C PHE A 12 5.29 11.71 -8.46
N ILE A 13 5.74 10.61 -7.86
CA ILE A 13 7.13 10.16 -7.84
C ILE A 13 7.20 8.80 -8.51
N THR A 14 7.84 8.74 -9.67
CA THR A 14 8.07 7.48 -10.40
C THR A 14 9.55 7.28 -10.68
N ARG A 15 10.07 6.10 -10.37
CA ARG A 15 11.44 5.72 -10.70
C ARG A 15 11.45 5.02 -12.07
N SER A 16 12.30 5.51 -12.97
CA SER A 16 12.46 4.94 -14.33
C SER A 16 12.81 3.44 -14.36
N ASN A 17 13.41 2.90 -13.29
CA ASN A 17 13.81 1.50 -13.16
C ASN A 17 12.90 0.70 -12.21
N SER A 18 11.64 1.11 -12.06
CA SER A 18 10.65 0.31 -11.35
C SER A 18 10.37 -0.98 -12.14
N PRO A 19 10.40 -2.15 -11.49
CA PRO A 19 10.12 -3.44 -12.14
C PRO A 19 8.64 -3.58 -12.53
N ILE A 20 8.28 -4.66 -13.21
CA ILE A 20 6.88 -5.03 -13.42
C ILE A 20 6.31 -5.61 -12.14
N CYS A 21 5.06 -5.25 -11.82
CA CYS A 21 4.39 -5.73 -10.61
C CYS A 21 4.11 -7.24 -10.70
N PRO A 22 4.52 -8.03 -9.69
CA PRO A 22 4.00 -9.37 -9.49
C PRO A 22 2.48 -9.35 -9.28
N PRO A 23 1.80 -10.50 -9.43
CA PRO A 23 0.38 -10.60 -9.13
C PRO A 23 0.05 -10.10 -7.72
N LEU A 24 -1.05 -9.36 -7.61
CA LEU A 24 -1.56 -8.79 -6.34
C LEU A 24 -0.62 -7.79 -5.64
N ALA A 25 0.46 -7.37 -6.30
CA ALA A 25 1.41 -6.43 -5.72
C ALA A 25 0.83 -5.02 -5.61
N VAL A 26 1.25 -4.31 -4.55
CA VAL A 26 1.01 -2.88 -4.38
C VAL A 26 1.85 -2.11 -5.40
N CYS A 27 1.21 -1.64 -6.47
CA CYS A 27 1.88 -0.90 -7.53
C CYS A 27 2.27 0.50 -7.11
N GLY A 28 1.60 1.06 -6.11
CA GLY A 28 1.92 2.38 -5.60
C GLY A 28 1.39 2.65 -4.21
N ASN A 29 1.92 3.69 -3.60
CA ASN A 29 1.50 4.18 -2.30
C ASN A 29 1.09 5.64 -2.40
N VAL A 30 0.12 6.04 -1.58
CA VAL A 30 -0.21 7.45 -1.38
C VAL A 30 0.01 7.80 0.07
N PHE A 31 0.76 8.88 0.31
CA PHE A 31 1.06 9.39 1.64
C PHE A 31 0.53 10.81 1.77
N GLU A 32 -0.21 11.06 2.85
CA GLU A 32 -0.72 12.37 3.21
C GLU A 32 0.02 12.87 4.45
N PHE A 33 0.64 14.04 4.36
CA PHE A 33 1.34 14.66 5.48
C PHE A 33 1.43 16.17 5.29
N ASP A 34 1.66 16.86 6.40
CA ASP A 34 1.88 18.30 6.43
C ASP A 34 3.37 18.59 6.19
N ARG A 35 3.66 19.38 5.16
CA ARG A 35 5.03 19.78 4.80
C ARG A 35 5.32 21.16 5.35
N MET A 36 6.46 21.28 6.05
CA MET A 36 7.02 22.57 6.45
C MET A 36 7.76 23.19 5.26
N MET A 37 7.44 24.45 4.98
CA MET A 37 8.05 25.25 3.92
C MET A 37 9.21 26.10 4.48
N ASP A 38 10.05 26.63 3.60
CA ASP A 38 11.23 27.41 4.00
C ASP A 38 10.87 28.71 4.75
N ASP A 39 9.67 29.25 4.52
CA ASP A 39 9.11 30.41 5.22
C ASP A 39 8.47 30.07 6.58
N GLY A 40 8.53 28.79 6.99
CA GLY A 40 7.94 28.29 8.23
C GLY A 40 6.43 27.99 8.15
N SER A 41 5.79 28.23 7.00
CA SER A 41 4.40 27.83 6.78
C SER A 41 4.27 26.31 6.66
N VAL A 42 3.04 25.80 6.87
CA VAL A 42 2.74 24.38 6.79
C VAL A 42 1.65 24.16 5.75
N GLU A 43 1.94 23.35 4.74
CA GLU A 43 1.02 23.04 3.66
C GLU A 43 0.78 21.53 3.57
N PRO A 44 -0.49 21.10 3.37
CA PRO A 44 -0.79 19.68 3.18
C PRO A 44 -0.28 19.21 1.81
N GLU A 45 0.48 18.12 1.81
CA GLU A 45 1.03 17.48 0.60
C GLU A 45 0.57 16.02 0.51
N ARG A 46 0.25 15.57 -0.71
CA ARG A 46 -0.13 14.19 -1.01
C ARG A 46 0.84 13.59 -2.01
N ARG A 47 1.68 12.64 -1.57
CA ARG A 47 2.68 11.99 -2.42
C ARG A 47 2.19 10.66 -2.97
N HIS A 48 2.20 10.51 -4.27
CA HIS A 48 1.92 9.27 -5.00
C HIS A 48 3.24 8.65 -5.45
N ILE A 49 3.56 7.46 -4.95
CA ILE A 49 4.82 6.78 -5.23
C ILE A 49 4.52 5.54 -6.05
N THR A 50 5.12 5.43 -7.25
CA THR A 50 5.05 4.22 -8.09
C THR A 50 6.15 3.24 -7.70
N ASN A 51 5.76 2.08 -7.16
CA ASN A 51 6.67 1.01 -6.75
C ASN A 51 7.04 0.08 -7.91
N CYS A 52 6.06 -0.24 -8.76
CA CYS A 52 6.20 -1.09 -9.94
C CYS A 52 5.18 -0.72 -11.02
N PHE A 53 5.43 -1.18 -12.25
CA PHE A 53 4.53 -0.96 -13.38
C PHE A 53 3.56 -2.12 -13.53
N CYS A 54 2.28 -1.82 -13.68
CA CYS A 54 1.26 -2.82 -13.95
C CYS A 54 1.48 -3.48 -15.31
N ASN A 55 1.32 -4.81 -15.40
CA ASN A 55 1.69 -5.56 -16.59
C ASN A 55 0.93 -5.11 -17.85
N ASN A 56 -0.37 -4.83 -17.73
CA ASN A 56 -1.26 -4.49 -18.84
C ASN A 56 -1.14 -3.04 -19.30
N SER A 57 -1.08 -2.09 -18.36
CA SER A 57 -1.13 -0.65 -18.66
C SER A 57 0.23 0.04 -18.61
N ARG A 58 1.25 -0.61 -18.03
CA ARG A 58 2.53 0.00 -17.63
C ARG A 58 2.40 1.21 -16.69
N VAL A 59 1.21 1.45 -16.14
CA VAL A 59 0.90 2.58 -15.26
C VAL A 59 0.12 2.09 -14.05
N CYS A 60 0.53 2.49 -12.85
CA CYS A 60 -0.22 2.21 -11.62
C CYS A 60 -1.49 3.09 -11.57
N PRO A 61 -2.69 2.51 -11.43
CA PRO A 61 -3.94 3.26 -11.53
C PRO A 61 -4.27 3.95 -10.20
N PHE A 62 -3.79 5.18 -10.00
CA PHE A 62 -4.09 6.00 -8.82
C PHE A 62 -5.56 6.49 -8.80
N ASN A 63 -6.51 5.57 -8.68
CA ASN A 63 -7.95 5.83 -8.61
C ASN A 63 -8.58 5.12 -7.40
N ARG A 64 -9.84 5.47 -7.07
CA ARG A 64 -10.55 4.91 -5.91
C ARG A 64 -10.87 3.40 -6.02
N GLU A 65 -11.05 2.88 -7.22
CA GLU A 65 -11.41 1.47 -7.44
C GLU A 65 -10.24 0.52 -7.14
N ASN A 66 -9.02 1.03 -7.24
CA ASN A 66 -7.77 0.31 -7.04
C ASN A 66 -7.09 0.62 -5.69
N MET A 67 -7.63 1.57 -4.93
CA MET A 67 -7.05 2.06 -3.68
C MET A 67 -7.63 1.37 -2.44
N ILE A 68 -6.74 1.07 -1.49
CA ILE A 68 -7.10 0.66 -0.13
C ILE A 68 -6.37 1.53 0.89
N TYR A 69 -6.97 1.67 2.07
CA TYR A 69 -6.33 2.31 3.20
C TYR A 69 -5.43 1.34 3.93
N GLN A 70 -4.20 1.74 4.25
CA GLN A 70 -3.35 1.01 5.20
C GLN A 70 -3.30 1.71 6.55
N SER A 71 -3.52 3.02 6.59
CA SER A 71 -3.81 3.82 7.77
C SER A 71 -4.63 5.05 7.35
N ARG A 72 -4.90 5.96 8.29
CA ARG A 72 -5.53 7.26 7.97
C ARG A 72 -4.75 8.09 6.94
N THR A 73 -3.42 8.02 6.96
CA THR A 73 -2.52 8.85 6.15
C THR A 73 -1.77 8.08 5.07
N GLN A 74 -1.95 6.76 5.00
CA GLN A 74 -1.31 5.90 4.02
C GLN A 74 -2.35 5.08 3.27
N GLN A 75 -2.33 5.17 1.94
CA GLN A 75 -3.08 4.31 1.04
C GLN A 75 -2.12 3.46 0.20
N GLU A 76 -2.62 2.32 -0.25
CA GLU A 76 -1.94 1.40 -1.16
C GLU A 76 -2.80 1.24 -2.41
N VAL A 77 -2.16 1.14 -3.57
CA VAL A 77 -2.80 1.05 -4.87
C VAL A 77 -2.43 -0.27 -5.53
N LEU A 78 -3.42 -0.96 -6.07
CA LEU A 78 -3.27 -2.24 -6.78
C LEU A 78 -3.42 -2.06 -8.29
N CYS A 79 -2.83 -2.97 -9.05
CA CYS A 79 -3.03 -2.98 -10.51
C CYS A 79 -4.44 -3.39 -10.94
N GLU A 80 -5.08 -4.25 -10.14
CA GLU A 80 -6.44 -4.76 -10.39
C GLU A 80 -7.43 -4.14 -9.40
N PRO A 81 -8.72 -4.01 -9.77
CA PRO A 81 -9.73 -3.44 -8.89
C PRO A 81 -9.86 -4.18 -7.54
N VAL A 82 -10.01 -3.42 -6.46
CA VAL A 82 -10.13 -3.93 -5.09
C VAL A 82 -11.36 -4.82 -4.91
N ARG A 83 -12.42 -4.61 -5.70
CA ARG A 83 -13.65 -5.40 -5.65
C ARG A 83 -13.45 -6.87 -6.02
N ASP A 84 -12.38 -7.19 -6.75
CA ASP A 84 -12.08 -8.55 -7.21
C ASP A 84 -11.34 -9.35 -6.13
N LEU A 85 -10.87 -8.69 -5.05
CA LEU A 85 -10.22 -9.34 -3.93
C LEU A 85 -11.22 -9.89 -2.90
N PRO A 86 -10.96 -11.09 -2.36
CA PRO A 86 -11.81 -11.66 -1.31
C PRO A 86 -11.68 -10.88 0.00
N ARG A 87 -12.71 -10.96 0.84
CA ARG A 87 -12.67 -10.47 2.23
C ARG A 87 -11.88 -11.43 3.11
N CYS A 88 -11.07 -10.91 4.03
CA CYS A 88 -10.34 -11.75 4.97
C CYS A 88 -11.27 -12.35 6.03
N ARG A 89 -11.08 -13.65 6.34
CA ARG A 89 -11.67 -14.28 7.51
C ARG A 89 -10.79 -14.03 8.75
N PRO A 90 -11.34 -14.12 9.98
CA PRO A 90 -10.55 -14.03 11.20
C PRO A 90 -9.34 -14.97 11.18
N GLY A 91 -8.18 -14.46 11.59
CA GLY A 91 -6.93 -15.23 11.59
C GLY A 91 -6.30 -15.50 10.22
N MET A 92 -6.83 -14.99 9.10
CA MET A 92 -6.17 -15.10 7.80
C MET A 92 -5.00 -14.10 7.66
N VAL A 93 -4.01 -14.45 6.83
CA VAL A 93 -2.97 -13.52 6.38
C VAL A 93 -3.55 -12.68 5.25
N ALA A 94 -3.64 -11.37 5.48
CA ALA A 94 -4.21 -10.41 4.54
C ALA A 94 -3.18 -9.84 3.57
N ARG A 95 -1.94 -9.68 4.04
CA ARG A 95 -0.86 -9.00 3.33
C ARG A 95 0.43 -9.74 3.56
N ARG A 96 1.24 -9.86 2.52
CA ARG A 96 2.59 -10.43 2.57
C ARG A 96 3.58 -9.38 2.10
N MET A 97 4.72 -9.27 2.79
CA MET A 97 5.89 -8.59 2.27
C MET A 97 6.87 -9.64 1.81
N TYR A 98 7.23 -9.60 0.53
CA TYR A 98 8.34 -10.37 0.00
C TYR A 98 9.58 -9.49 0.14
N VAL A 99 10.53 -9.95 0.94
CA VAL A 99 11.71 -9.17 1.32
C VAL A 99 12.86 -9.56 0.41
N ASP A 100 13.49 -8.56 -0.22
CA ASP A 100 14.65 -8.72 -1.10
C ASP A 100 14.42 -9.81 -2.16
N SER A 101 13.26 -9.76 -2.81
CA SER A 101 12.81 -10.82 -3.73
C SER A 101 13.62 -10.77 -5.02
N MET A 102 14.23 -11.90 -5.37
CA MET A 102 15.01 -12.05 -6.60
C MET A 102 14.17 -11.77 -7.84
N ASP A 103 12.91 -12.20 -7.84
CA ASP A 103 11.94 -11.98 -8.91
C ASP A 103 11.50 -10.50 -9.05
N PHE A 104 11.93 -9.65 -8.12
CA PHE A 104 11.61 -8.23 -8.08
C PHE A 104 12.86 -7.33 -8.05
N ASN A 105 13.94 -7.77 -8.72
CA ASN A 105 15.22 -7.06 -8.80
C ASN A 105 15.83 -6.78 -7.42
N ASP A 106 15.80 -7.76 -6.52
CA ASP A 106 16.28 -7.69 -5.13
C ASP A 106 15.62 -6.58 -4.31
N LYS A 107 14.42 -6.13 -4.73
CA LYS A 107 13.62 -5.16 -3.98
C LYS A 107 12.55 -5.88 -3.18
N SER A 108 12.10 -5.21 -2.13
CA SER A 108 10.94 -5.67 -1.35
C SER A 108 9.64 -5.17 -1.97
N TYR A 109 8.58 -5.98 -1.91
CA TYR A 109 7.23 -5.56 -2.29
C TYR A 109 6.16 -6.13 -1.37
N TYR A 110 5.01 -5.47 -1.33
CA TYR A 110 3.81 -5.95 -0.64
C TYR A 110 2.83 -6.55 -1.64
N ALA A 111 2.21 -7.67 -1.28
CA ALA A 111 1.12 -8.29 -2.00
C ALA A 111 -0.11 -8.43 -1.11
N ILE A 112 -1.28 -8.03 -1.62
CA ILE A 112 -2.55 -8.05 -0.90
C ILE A 112 -3.33 -9.31 -1.29
N ARG A 113 -3.56 -10.20 -0.33
CA ARG A 113 -4.25 -11.49 -0.54
C ARG A 113 -5.75 -11.38 -0.32
N CYS A 114 -6.17 -10.53 0.62
CA CYS A 114 -7.57 -10.28 0.92
C CYS A 114 -7.73 -8.92 1.60
N ILE A 115 -8.96 -8.40 1.60
CA ILE A 115 -9.30 -7.07 2.13
C ILE A 115 -9.74 -7.17 3.59
N CYS A 116 -9.07 -6.44 4.47
CA CYS A 116 -9.48 -6.23 5.86
C CYS A 116 -10.55 -5.11 5.95
N PRO A 117 -11.37 -5.07 7.02
CA PRO A 117 -12.36 -4.00 7.20
C PRO A 117 -11.75 -2.60 7.12
N LEU A 118 -10.64 -2.38 7.83
CA LEU A 118 -9.90 -1.11 7.86
C LEU A 118 -9.25 -0.72 6.52
N ASN A 119 -9.20 -1.62 5.53
CA ASN A 119 -8.73 -1.27 4.19
C ASN A 119 -9.77 -0.47 3.39
N LEU A 120 -11.05 -0.54 3.75
CA LEU A 120 -12.11 0.24 3.10
C LEU A 120 -12.30 1.60 3.74
N VAL A 121 -12.21 1.64 5.07
CA VAL A 121 -12.43 2.84 5.88
C VAL A 121 -11.35 2.86 6.95
N PRO A 122 -10.42 3.82 6.93
CA PRO A 122 -9.34 3.86 7.88
C PRO A 122 -9.87 4.22 9.28
N SER A 123 -9.11 3.83 10.30
CA SER A 123 -9.34 4.30 11.66
C SER A 123 -9.28 5.84 11.73
N SER A 124 -10.08 6.43 12.61
CA SER A 124 -9.92 7.85 12.98
C SER A 124 -8.56 8.12 13.65
N ARG A 125 -7.96 7.08 14.26
CA ARG A 125 -6.68 7.13 14.95
C ARG A 125 -5.51 6.99 13.95
N PRO A 126 -4.57 7.95 13.90
CA PRO A 126 -3.55 8.01 12.85
C PRO A 126 -2.53 6.86 12.89
N ARG A 127 -2.32 6.22 14.05
CA ARG A 127 -1.34 5.15 14.21
C ARG A 127 -1.89 3.74 13.95
N VAL A 128 -3.21 3.60 13.82
CA VAL A 128 -3.84 2.30 13.59
C VAL A 128 -3.66 1.93 12.12
N LYS A 129 -3.11 0.74 11.89
CA LYS A 129 -2.91 0.18 10.56
C LYS A 129 -3.95 -0.90 10.28
N ALA A 130 -4.35 -1.07 9.03
CA ALA A 130 -5.30 -2.08 8.61
C ALA A 130 -4.77 -3.52 8.78
N THR A 131 -3.45 -3.70 8.70
CA THR A 131 -2.81 -4.99 8.94
C THR A 131 -1.65 -4.87 9.93
N VAL A 132 -1.50 -5.87 10.79
CA VAL A 132 -0.41 -5.97 11.77
C VAL A 132 0.48 -7.17 11.47
N TYR A 133 1.78 -7.05 11.79
CA TYR A 133 2.72 -8.15 11.61
C TYR A 133 2.30 -9.36 12.44
N ARG A 134 2.41 -10.54 11.84
CA ARG A 134 2.12 -11.81 12.51
C ARG A 134 3.38 -12.63 12.72
N ASN A 135 4.05 -12.99 11.63
CA ASN A 135 5.19 -13.89 11.67
C ASN A 135 6.03 -13.79 10.39
N LEU A 136 7.24 -14.35 10.49
CA LEU A 136 8.15 -14.60 9.39
C LEU A 136 7.90 -16.01 8.84
N GLN A 137 8.00 -16.17 7.52
CA GLN A 137 7.99 -17.45 6.83
C GLN A 137 9.05 -17.43 5.73
N PHE A 138 9.58 -18.61 5.39
CA PHE A 138 10.43 -18.80 4.22
C PHE A 138 9.68 -19.67 3.20
N GLU A 139 9.68 -19.26 1.94
CA GLU A 139 9.19 -20.05 0.81
C GLU A 139 10.36 -20.18 -0.19
N GLY A 140 11.09 -21.30 -0.15
CA GLY A 140 12.36 -21.42 -0.87
C GLY A 140 13.43 -20.48 -0.30
N PHE A 141 13.98 -19.60 -1.15
CA PHE A 141 14.93 -18.56 -0.74
C PHE A 141 14.27 -17.25 -0.32
N ASP A 142 12.97 -17.09 -0.55
CA ASP A 142 12.26 -15.85 -0.25
C ASP A 142 11.94 -15.73 1.24
N ARG A 143 12.25 -14.56 1.80
CA ARG A 143 11.88 -14.16 3.15
C ARG A 143 10.56 -13.40 3.12
N ILE A 144 9.53 -13.94 3.78
CA ILE A 144 8.16 -13.42 3.71
C ILE A 144 7.66 -12.98 5.08
N HIS A 145 7.34 -11.69 5.22
CA HIS A 145 6.65 -11.19 6.41
C HIS A 145 5.14 -11.29 6.19
N ASN A 146 4.46 -12.07 7.03
CA ASN A 146 3.02 -12.22 7.01
C ASN A 146 2.35 -11.20 7.92
N TYR A 147 1.29 -10.56 7.42
CA TYR A 147 0.47 -9.60 8.15
C TYR A 147 -0.99 -10.06 8.18
N LYS A 148 -1.62 -10.02 9.37
CA LYS A 148 -3.05 -10.28 9.55
C LYS A 148 -3.84 -8.97 9.62
N CYS A 149 -5.16 -9.05 9.47
CA CYS A 149 -6.01 -7.89 9.74
C CYS A 149 -5.83 -7.42 11.17
N ASN A 150 -5.84 -6.10 11.35
CA ASN A 150 -5.87 -5.51 12.67
C ASN A 150 -7.30 -5.61 13.23
N GLU A 151 -7.42 -6.18 14.42
CA GLU A 151 -8.70 -6.48 15.09
C GLU A 151 -9.09 -5.38 16.09
N GLU A 152 -8.18 -4.44 16.41
CA GLU A 152 -8.36 -3.41 17.45
C GLU A 152 -9.55 -2.46 17.20
N ASP A 153 -9.97 -2.25 15.95
CA ASP A 153 -11.10 -1.36 15.60
C ASP A 153 -12.37 -2.09 15.14
N VAL A 154 -12.38 -3.43 15.08
CA VAL A 154 -13.61 -4.17 14.71
C VAL A 154 -14.68 -4.05 15.81
N GLU A 155 -14.30 -3.71 17.04
CA GLU A 155 -15.25 -3.50 18.15
C GLU A 155 -16.02 -2.17 18.06
N GLU A 156 -15.52 -1.14 17.38
CA GLU A 156 -16.21 0.14 17.25
C GLU A 156 -17.34 0.08 16.20
N TYR A 157 -17.23 -0.80 15.20
CA TYR A 157 -18.26 -1.02 14.17
C TYR A 157 -19.43 -1.93 14.64
N LYS A 158 -19.37 -2.48 15.85
CA LYS A 158 -20.41 -3.34 16.43
C LYS A 158 -21.32 -2.60 17.42
N LYS A 159 -21.15 -1.29 17.61
CA LYS A 159 -22.04 -0.42 18.39
C LYS A 159 -22.82 0.50 17.47
#